data_AF-A0A2H0C6A5-F1
#
_entry.id   AF-A0A2H0C6A5-F1
#
_cell.length_a   1.000
_cell.length_b   1.000
_cell.length_c   1.000
_cell.angle_alpha   90.00
_cell.angle_beta   90.00
_cell.angle_gamma   90.00
#
_symmetry.space_group_name_H-M   'P 1'
#
loop_
_entity.id
_entity.type
_entity.pdbx_description
1 polymer ?
#
loop_
_entity_poly.entity_id
_entity_poly.type
_entity_poly.pdbx_seq_one_letter_code
_entity_poly.pdbx_strand_id
1 'polypeptide(L)' 'MKKVNISTKKMGQFAGKWIAVLENRIIAVGETLKEIGPLVISDSKNKIPDKKIAAAFKVPYKGEGPYVL' A
#
# COMPACT_ATOMS: atom_id res chain seq x y z
N MET A 1 -6.18 -3.22 9.14
CA MET A 1 -5.90 -3.52 7.71
C MET A 1 -6.85 -4.57 7.16
N LYS A 2 -7.23 -4.42 5.89
CA LYS A 2 -7.94 -5.41 5.08
C LYS A 2 -7.02 -5.91 3.97
N LYS A 3 -6.74 -7.21 3.93
CA LYS A 3 -6.03 -7.83 2.80
C LYS A 3 -6.97 -7.91 1.60
N VAL A 4 -6.47 -7.56 0.43
CA VAL A 4 -7.21 -7.56 -0.84
C VAL A 4 -6.31 -8.13 -1.93
N ASN A 5 -6.87 -8.45 -3.09
CA ASN A 5 -6.08 -8.83 -4.25
C ASN A 5 -6.73 -8.27 -5.52
N ILE A 6 -6.56 -6.97 -5.74
CA ILE A 6 -7.23 -6.26 -6.83
C ILE A 6 -6.25 -5.44 -7.65
N SER A 7 -6.63 -5.13 -8.90
CA SER A 7 -5.84 -4.24 -9.74
C SER A 7 -5.77 -2.82 -9.18
N THR A 8 -4.60 -2.19 -9.30
CA THR A 8 -4.38 -0.75 -9.05
C THR A 8 -5.35 0.16 -9.81
N LYS A 9 -5.90 -0.28 -10.94
CA LYS A 9 -6.97 0.44 -11.67
C LYS A 9 -8.21 0.72 -10.83
N LYS A 10 -8.45 -0.08 -9.78
CA LYS A 10 -9.57 0.12 -8.83
C LYS A 10 -9.17 0.90 -7.58
N MET A 11 -7.99 1.54 -7.53
CA MET A 11 -7.51 2.26 -6.34
C MET A 11 -8.42 3.40 -5.90
N GLY A 12 -9.15 4.02 -6.83
CA GLY A 12 -10.03 5.16 -6.54
C GLY A 12 -11.14 4.85 -5.52
N GLN A 13 -11.52 3.58 -5.36
CA GLN A 13 -12.50 3.17 -4.34
C GLN A 13 -11.94 3.25 -2.90
N PHE A 14 -10.62 3.45 -2.75
CA PHE A 14 -9.92 3.54 -1.48
C PHE A 14 -9.45 4.97 -1.17
N ALA A 15 -10.06 5.98 -1.77
CA ALA A 15 -9.79 7.39 -1.49
C ALA A 15 -9.74 7.67 0.03
N GLY A 16 -8.70 8.38 0.47
CA GLY A 16 -8.40 8.67 1.87
C GLY A 16 -7.62 7.58 2.61
N LYS A 17 -7.54 6.36 2.07
CA LYS A 17 -6.93 5.20 2.73
C LYS A 17 -5.50 4.97 2.27
N TRP A 18 -4.77 4.25 3.09
CA TRP A 18 -3.44 3.72 2.77
C TRP A 18 -3.57 2.37 2.07
N ILE A 19 -2.87 2.20 0.95
CA ILE A 19 -2.83 0.97 0.18
C ILE A 19 -1.39 0.44 0.10
N ALA A 20 -1.25 -0.88 0.19
CA ALA A 20 -0.01 -1.59 -0.14
C ALA A 20 -0.14 -2.16 -1.54
N VAL A 21 0.82 -1.84 -2.41
CA VAL A 21 0.85 -2.25 -3.82
C VAL A 21 2.09 -3.10 -4.07
N LEU A 22 1.88 -4.27 -4.67
CA LEU A 22 2.93 -5.16 -5.13
C LEU A 22 2.61 -5.58 -6.56
N GLU A 23 3.56 -5.41 -7.49
CA GLU A 23 3.44 -5.84 -8.89
C GLU A 23 2.11 -5.40 -9.54
N ASN A 24 1.77 -4.11 -9.40
CA ASN A 24 0.57 -3.51 -9.97
C ASN A 24 -0.77 -4.03 -9.40
N ARG A 25 -0.73 -4.68 -8.22
CA ARG A 25 -1.90 -5.12 -7.48
C ARG A 25 -1.90 -4.52 -6.09
N ILE A 26 -3.08 -4.12 -5.64
CA ILE A 26 -3.32 -3.73 -4.26
C ILE A 26 -3.47 -5.02 -3.46
N ILE A 27 -2.60 -5.21 -2.47
CA ILE A 27 -2.55 -6.40 -1.62
C ILE A 27 -3.10 -6.16 -0.21
N ALA A 28 -3.14 -4.90 0.22
CA ALA A 28 -3.76 -4.50 1.48
C ALA A 28 -4.23 -3.05 1.46
N VAL A 29 -5.20 -2.75 2.31
CA VAL A 29 -5.73 -1.42 2.57
C VAL A 29 -5.81 -1.21 4.09
N GLY A 30 -5.45 -0.03 4.57
CA GLY A 30 -5.58 0.37 5.97
C GLY A 30 -6.00 1.82 6.09
N GLU A 31 -6.51 2.20 7.24
CA GLU A 31 -6.80 3.62 7.53
C GLU A 31 -5.50 4.39 7.80
N THR A 32 -4.44 3.69 8.22
CA THR A 32 -3.14 4.28 8.56
C THR A 32 -1.97 3.54 7.91
N LEU A 33 -0.83 4.22 7.76
CA LEU A 33 0.41 3.58 7.29
C LEU A 33 0.86 2.42 8.20
N LYS A 34 0.69 2.57 9.53
CA LYS A 34 1.04 1.54 10.51
C LYS A 34 0.31 0.22 10.28
N GLU A 35 -0.94 0.29 9.82
CA GLU A 35 -1.74 -0.90 9.52
C GLU A 35 -1.20 -1.71 8.35
N ILE A 36 -0.65 -1.06 7.32
CA ILE A 36 -0.02 -1.74 6.18
C ILE A 36 1.49 -1.94 6.37
N GLY A 37 2.06 -1.35 7.41
CA GLY A 37 3.47 -1.38 7.80
C GLY A 37 4.14 -2.74 7.65
N PRO A 38 3.56 -3.85 8.15
CA PRO A 38 4.17 -5.19 8.05
C PRO A 38 4.40 -5.70 6.61
N LEU A 39 3.77 -5.08 5.60
CA LEU A 39 3.90 -5.47 4.19
C LEU A 39 4.84 -4.55 3.41
N VAL A 40 5.10 -3.35 3.93
CA VAL A 40 5.81 -2.26 3.23
C VAL A 40 7.14 -1.91 3.92
N ILE A 41 7.32 -2.34 5.17
CA ILE A 41 8.57 -2.20 5.92
C ILE A 41 9.33 -3.51 5.79
N SER A 42 10.47 -3.50 5.12
CA SER A 42 11.47 -4.54 5.30
C SER A 42 12.06 -4.41 6.68
N ASP A 43 11.92 -5.43 7.50
CA ASP A 43 12.58 -5.51 8.79
C ASP A 43 14.10 -5.45 8.55
N SER A 44 14.76 -4.34 8.92
CA SER A 44 16.19 -4.14 8.69
C SER A 44 17.08 -5.22 9.32
N LYS A 45 16.52 -6.00 10.27
CA LYS A 45 17.17 -7.14 10.92
C LYS A 45 17.07 -8.45 10.13
N ASN A 46 16.11 -8.57 9.23
CA ASN A 46 15.87 -9.78 8.45
C ASN A 46 16.09 -9.45 6.96
N LYS A 47 17.38 -9.36 6.57
CA LYS A 47 17.81 -9.28 5.17
C LYS A 47 17.44 -10.58 4.46
N ILE A 48 16.18 -10.71 4.07
CA ILE A 48 15.77 -11.69 3.05
C ILE A 48 15.90 -10.95 1.72
N PRO A 49 16.99 -11.16 0.96
CA PRO A 49 17.33 -10.34 -0.20
C PRO A 49 16.27 -10.38 -1.33
N ASP A 50 15.40 -11.39 -1.34
CA ASP A 50 14.46 -11.66 -2.43
C ASP A 50 12.99 -11.33 -2.13
N LYS A 51 12.65 -10.88 -0.92
CA LYS A 51 11.25 -10.60 -0.59
C LYS A 51 10.87 -9.26 -1.21
N LYS A 52 10.17 -9.27 -2.36
CA LYS A 52 9.61 -8.05 -2.96
C LYS A 52 8.73 -7.34 -1.93
N ILE A 53 9.17 -6.16 -1.52
CA ILE A 53 8.50 -5.31 -0.54
C ILE A 53 7.37 -4.58 -1.27
N ALA A 54 6.18 -4.52 -0.67
CA ALA A 54 5.10 -3.74 -1.25
C ALA A 54 5.38 -2.23 -1.06
N ALA A 55 5.01 -1.42 -2.04
CA ALA A 55 5.03 0.02 -1.91
C ALA A 55 3.77 0.53 -1.19
N ALA A 56 3.92 1.56 -0.36
CA ALA A 56 2.81 2.18 0.35
C ALA A 56 2.36 3.46 -0.36
N PHE A 57 1.05 3.66 -0.52
CA PHE A 57 0.50 4.90 -1.08
C PHE A 57 -0.72 5.34 -0.29
N LYS A 58 -0.87 6.64 -0.06
CA LYS A 58 -2.14 7.21 0.40
C LYS A 58 -2.95 7.63 -0.82
N VAL A 59 -4.13 7.03 -1.00
CA VAL A 59 -4.99 7.38 -2.13
C VAL A 59 -5.61 8.75 -1.85
N PRO A 60 -5.37 9.76 -2.70
CA PRO A 60 -5.96 11.09 -2.50
C PRO A 60 -7.48 11.06 -2.66
N TYR A 61 -8.17 12.01 -2.03
CA TYR A 61 -9.58 12.25 -2.37
C TYR A 61 -9.73 12.87 -3.76
N LYS A 62 -10.93 12.77 -4.34
CA LYS A 62 -11.23 13.39 -5.64
C LYS A 62 -11.01 14.90 -5.54
N GLY A 63 -9.97 15.41 -6.17
CA GLY A 63 -9.58 16.84 -6.14
C GLY A 63 -8.29 17.13 -5.37
N GLU A 64 -7.76 16.17 -4.62
CA GLU A 64 -6.42 16.25 -4.04
C GLU A 64 -5.38 15.69 -5.04
N GLY A 65 -4.23 16.34 -5.18
CA GLY A 65 -3.11 15.80 -5.95
C GLY A 65 -2.55 14.52 -5.30
N PRO A 66 -1.88 13.64 -6.07
CA PRO A 66 -1.34 12.40 -5.53
C PRO A 66 -0.22 12.66 -4.52
N TYR A 67 -0.31 12.03 -3.35
CA TYR A 67 0.77 12.01 -2.35
C TYR A 67 1.63 10.75 -2.57
N VAL A 68 2.93 10.96 -2.85
CA VAL A 68 3.93 9.90 -2.94
C VAL A 68 4.94 10.14 -1.81
N LEU A 69 5.16 9.15 -0.95
CA LEU A 69 6.08 9.18 0.19
C LEU A 69 7.14 8.09 0.04
#